data_AF-A0A916SLT8-F1
#
_entry.id   AF-A0A916SLT8-F1
#
_cell.length_a   1.000
_cell.length_b   1.000
_cell.length_c   1.000
_cell.angle_alpha   90.00
_cell.angle_beta   90.00
_cell.angle_gamma   90.00
#
_symmetry.space_group_name_H-M   'P 1'
#
loop_
_entity.id
_entity.type
_entity.pdbx_description
1 polymer ?
#
loop_
_entity_poly.entity_id
_entity_poly.type
_entity_poly.pdbx_seq_one_letter_code
_entity_poly.pdbx_strand_id
1 'polypeptide(L)'
;MTSPFENLAGAGKPLRAEPPDAREFAGLQQLGLARLKDAQTASLALESRFDLACNAAHALCLAALRWHGYRSSNRFIVIQLLAPHPGLGSRGVAGAFQMPRCAQPG
;
A
#
# COMPACT_ATOMS: atom_id res chain seq x y z
N MET A 1 -12.17 20.59 15.54
CA MET A 1 -10.88 19.88 15.41
C MET A 1 -10.80 19.36 13.99
N THR A 2 -9.80 19.76 13.21
CA THR A 2 -9.62 19.24 11.84
C THR A 2 -9.26 17.76 11.91
N SER A 3 -9.95 16.95 11.12
CA SER A 3 -9.66 15.53 10.98
C SER A 3 -8.21 15.31 10.50
N PRO A 4 -7.56 14.20 10.88
CA PRO A 4 -6.20 13.88 10.41
C PRO A 4 -6.06 13.92 8.88
N PHE A 5 -7.13 13.58 8.15
CA PHE A 5 -7.19 13.63 6.70
C PHE A 5 -7.19 15.05 6.15
N GLU A 6 -7.90 16.00 6.78
CA GLU A 6 -7.88 17.42 6.39
C GLU A 6 -6.50 18.06 6.57
N ASN A 7 -5.76 17.66 7.61
CA ASN A 7 -4.39 18.15 7.81
C ASN A 7 -3.45 17.69 6.67
N LEU A 8 -3.70 16.50 6.12
CA LEU A 8 -2.94 15.88 5.04
C LEU A 8 -3.49 16.19 3.64
N ALA A 9 -4.61 16.91 3.53
CA ALA A 9 -5.25 17.25 2.26
C ALA A 9 -4.98 18.70 1.84
N GLY A 10 -4.71 18.93 0.54
CA GLY A 10 -4.50 20.26 -0.04
C GLY A 10 -3.44 20.31 -1.14
N ALA A 11 -3.24 21.50 -1.74
CA ALA A 11 -2.22 21.69 -2.77
C ALA A 11 -0.80 21.43 -2.21
N GLY A 12 -0.06 20.52 -2.83
CA GLY A 12 1.29 20.11 -2.38
C GLY A 12 1.31 19.10 -1.23
N LYS A 13 0.15 18.64 -0.76
CA LYS A 13 0.03 17.66 0.34
C LYS A 13 -0.23 16.23 -0.19
N PRO A 14 0.03 15.18 0.61
CA PRO A 14 -0.03 13.81 0.13
C PRO A 14 -1.46 13.34 -0.19
N LEU A 15 -2.49 13.98 0.34
CA LEU A 15 -3.88 13.68 0.02
C LEU A 15 -4.52 14.79 -0.81
N ARG A 16 -5.39 14.38 -1.73
CA ARG A 16 -6.26 15.23 -2.53
C ARG A 16 -7.71 14.87 -2.24
N ALA A 17 -8.60 15.86 -2.14
CA ALA A 17 -10.03 15.60 -2.06
C ALA A 17 -10.54 15.03 -3.40
N GLU A 18 -11.23 13.91 -3.34
CA GLU A 18 -11.83 13.25 -4.50
C GLU A 18 -13.10 12.52 -4.05
N PRO A 19 -14.24 12.66 -4.77
CA PRO A 19 -15.49 12.04 -4.34
C PRO A 19 -15.35 10.53 -4.10
N PRO A 20 -16.04 9.98 -3.09
CA PRO A 20 -16.02 8.56 -2.83
C PRO A 20 -16.57 7.77 -4.03
N ASP A 21 -15.82 6.78 -4.49
CA ASP A 21 -16.25 5.83 -5.50
C ASP A 21 -16.50 4.47 -4.84
N ALA A 22 -17.77 4.10 -4.75
CA ALA A 22 -18.20 2.86 -4.10
C ALA A 22 -17.71 1.60 -4.84
N ARG A 23 -17.52 1.66 -6.16
CA ARG A 23 -17.00 0.56 -6.96
C ARG A 23 -15.50 0.41 -6.76
N GLU A 24 -14.75 1.51 -6.79
CA GLU A 24 -13.31 1.50 -6.50
C GLU A 24 -13.06 1.03 -5.07
N PHE A 25 -13.85 1.49 -4.10
CA PHE A 25 -13.82 1.03 -2.71
C PHE A 25 -14.01 -0.49 -2.60
N ALA A 26 -15.10 -1.01 -3.19
CA ALA A 26 -15.40 -2.44 -3.14
C ALA A 26 -14.28 -3.26 -3.79
N GLY A 27 -13.76 -2.83 -4.94
CA GLY A 27 -12.65 -3.49 -5.62
C GLY A 27 -11.38 -3.53 -4.77
N LEU A 28 -11.00 -2.41 -4.16
CA LEU A 28 -9.83 -2.31 -3.29
C LEU A 28 -9.98 -3.13 -2.01
N GLN A 29 -11.18 -3.15 -1.41
CA GLN A 29 -11.47 -3.96 -0.24
C GLN A 29 -11.35 -5.45 -0.56
N GLN A 30 -11.99 -5.92 -1.63
CA GLN A 30 -11.93 -7.32 -2.04
C GLN A 30 -10.50 -7.74 -2.36
N LEU A 31 -9.75 -6.88 -3.07
CA LEU A 31 -8.36 -7.11 -3.39
C LEU A 31 -7.47 -7.22 -2.15
N GLY A 32 -7.65 -6.32 -1.18
CA GLY A 32 -6.92 -6.36 0.08
C GLY A 32 -7.18 -7.62 0.88
N LEU A 33 -8.46 -8.02 1.00
CA LEU A 33 -8.84 -9.24 1.72
C LEU A 33 -8.33 -10.51 1.04
N ALA A 34 -8.37 -10.57 -0.30
CA ALA A 34 -7.84 -11.70 -1.06
C ALA A 34 -6.33 -11.88 -0.80
N ARG A 35 -5.55 -10.81 -0.90
CA ARG A 35 -4.10 -10.85 -0.63
C ARG A 35 -3.77 -11.20 0.82
N LEU A 36 -4.59 -10.73 1.77
CA LEU A 36 -4.42 -11.06 3.18
C LEU A 36 -4.68 -12.55 3.45
N LYS A 37 -5.65 -13.14 2.73
CA LYS A 37 -5.89 -14.58 2.77
C LYS A 37 -4.70 -15.34 2.17
N ASP A 38 -4.19 -14.90 1.02
CA ASP A 38 -3.05 -15.54 0.36
C ASP A 38 -1.77 -15.47 1.22
N ALA A 39 -1.55 -14.37 1.95
CA ALA A 39 -0.43 -14.19 2.88
C ALA A 39 -0.40 -15.23 4.03
N GLN A 40 -1.54 -15.87 4.32
CA GLN A 40 -1.65 -16.92 5.34
C GLN A 40 -1.26 -18.30 4.80
N THR A 41 -0.99 -18.43 3.51
CA THR A 41 -0.57 -19.70 2.88
C THR A 41 0.81 -20.12 3.39
N ALA A 42 0.85 -21.14 4.24
CA ALA A 42 2.08 -21.61 4.89
C ALA A 42 3.11 -22.23 3.93
N SER A 43 2.68 -22.64 2.72
CA SER A 43 3.58 -23.16 1.68
C SER A 43 4.39 -22.07 0.95
N LEU A 44 4.03 -20.79 1.12
CA LEU A 44 4.79 -19.67 0.57
C LEU A 44 5.98 -19.32 1.46
N ALA A 45 7.08 -18.89 0.84
CA ALA A 45 8.22 -18.33 1.55
C ALA A 45 7.80 -17.11 2.38
N LEU A 46 8.49 -16.87 3.50
CA LEU A 46 8.19 -15.76 4.41
C LEU A 46 8.20 -14.40 3.69
N GLU A 47 9.16 -14.19 2.79
CA GLU A 47 9.28 -12.98 1.98
C GLU A 47 8.03 -12.72 1.12
N SER A 48 7.49 -13.78 0.48
CA SER A 48 6.29 -13.68 -0.35
C SER A 48 5.04 -13.42 0.49
N ARG A 49 4.95 -14.04 1.67
CA ARG A 49 3.85 -13.78 2.62
C ARG A 49 3.88 -12.35 3.13
N PHE A 50 5.08 -11.81 3.36
CA PHE A 50 5.27 -10.42 3.77
C PHE A 50 4.87 -9.44 2.67
N ASP A 51 5.33 -9.65 1.42
CA ASP A 51 4.90 -8.84 0.27
C ASP A 51 3.37 -8.82 0.12
N LEU A 52 2.73 -9.99 0.19
CA LEU A 52 1.28 -10.11 0.12
C LEU A 52 0.57 -9.34 1.24
N ALA A 53 1.07 -9.42 2.48
CA ALA A 53 0.51 -8.68 3.61
C ALA A 53 0.66 -7.16 3.47
N CYS A 54 1.82 -6.68 2.99
CA CYS A 54 2.05 -5.27 2.70
C CYS A 54 1.15 -4.76 1.58
N ASN A 55 1.03 -5.52 0.50
CA ASN A 55 0.15 -5.19 -0.64
C ASN A 55 -1.34 -5.27 -0.27
N ALA A 56 -1.72 -6.13 0.68
CA ALA A 56 -3.06 -6.17 1.24
C ALA A 56 -3.37 -4.90 2.05
N ALA A 57 -2.49 -4.55 2.99
CA ALA A 57 -2.63 -3.35 3.80
C ALA A 57 -2.68 -2.09 2.93
N HIS A 58 -1.86 -2.00 1.89
CA HIS A 58 -1.88 -0.89 0.94
C HIS A 58 -3.25 -0.74 0.27
N ALA A 59 -3.83 -1.84 -0.24
CA ALA A 59 -5.15 -1.82 -0.85
C ALA A 59 -6.26 -1.39 0.13
N LEU A 60 -6.20 -1.87 1.37
CA LEU A 60 -7.17 -1.50 2.41
C LEU A 60 -7.06 -0.03 2.83
N CYS A 61 -5.84 0.52 2.92
CA CYS A 61 -5.64 1.95 3.17
C CYS A 61 -6.20 2.81 2.03
N LEU A 62 -6.01 2.41 0.77
CA LEU A 62 -6.61 3.10 -0.38
C LEU A 62 -8.14 3.01 -0.35
N ALA A 63 -8.70 1.87 0.04
CA ALA A 63 -10.15 1.71 0.20
C ALA A 63 -10.66 2.69 1.28
N ALA A 64 -10.00 2.75 2.44
CA ALA A 64 -10.37 3.70 3.49
C ALA A 64 -10.33 5.16 3.00
N LEU A 65 -9.27 5.55 2.27
CA LEU A 65 -9.19 6.89 1.69
C LEU A 65 -10.34 7.16 0.71
N ARG A 66 -10.70 6.18 -0.15
CA ARG A 66 -11.86 6.32 -1.04
C ARG A 66 -13.15 6.50 -0.27
N TRP A 67 -13.37 5.72 0.78
CA TRP A 67 -14.54 5.86 1.64
C TRP A 67 -14.65 7.26 2.25
N HIS A 68 -13.53 7.86 2.64
CA HIS A 68 -13.45 9.19 3.24
C HIS A 68 -13.42 10.36 2.22
N GLY A 69 -13.47 10.08 0.91
CA GLY A 69 -13.44 11.13 -0.11
C GLY A 69 -12.04 11.74 -0.35
N TYR A 70 -10.99 10.93 -0.17
CA TYR A 70 -9.61 11.34 -0.41
C TYR A 70 -8.89 10.40 -1.39
N ARG A 71 -7.91 10.96 -2.10
CA ARG A 71 -6.94 10.24 -2.90
C ARG A 71 -5.52 10.55 -2.49
N SER A 72 -4.73 9.50 -2.27
CA SER A 72 -3.29 9.65 -2.10
C SER A 72 -2.69 10.03 -3.45
N SER A 73 -1.97 11.16 -3.47
CA SER A 73 -1.16 11.59 -4.62
C SER A 73 0.12 10.76 -4.75
N ASN A 74 0.49 10.01 -3.70
CA ASN A 74 1.66 9.16 -3.68
C ASN A 74 1.28 7.68 -3.57
N ARG A 75 1.90 6.85 -4.42
CA ARG A 75 1.75 5.38 -4.44
C ARG A 75 2.33 4.69 -3.19
N PHE A 76 2.97 5.44 -2.31
CA PHE A 76 3.56 4.95 -1.08
C PHE A 76 2.72 5.43 0.12
N ILE A 77 1.61 4.74 0.40
CA ILE A 77 1.05 4.74 1.76
C ILE A 77 1.94 3.80 2.54
N VAL A 78 3.03 4.35 3.07
CA VAL A 78 4.10 3.55 3.63
C VAL A 78 3.66 3.02 5.00
N ILE A 79 3.67 1.69 5.14
CA ILE A 79 3.92 1.08 6.44
C ILE A 79 5.40 1.36 6.74
N GLN A 80 5.70 2.53 7.31
CA GLN A 80 7.02 2.82 7.88
C GLN A 80 7.12 2.06 9.22
N LEU A 81 7.15 0.73 9.15
CA LEU A 81 7.28 -0.11 10.35
C LEU A 81 8.33 -1.21 10.21
N LEU A 82 9.28 -1.04 9.30
CA LEU A 82 10.58 -1.67 9.48
C LEU A 82 11.48 -0.65 10.19
N ALA A 83 11.54 -0.76 11.51
CA ALA A 83 12.65 -0.18 12.24
C ALA A 83 13.95 -0.59 11.51
N PRO A 84 14.87 0.34 11.22
CA PRO A 84 16.21 -0.07 10.87
C PRO A 84 16.71 -0.87 12.07
N HIS A 85 17.02 -2.15 11.88
CA HIS A 85 17.82 -2.86 12.88
C HIS A 85 19.07 -1.98 13.09
N PRO A 86 19.40 -1.54 14.30
CA PRO A 86 20.65 -0.82 14.53
C PRO A 86 21.77 -1.87 14.47
N GLY A 87 22.26 -2.20 13.27
CA GLY A 87 23.24 -3.28 13.15
C GLY A 87 23.80 -3.65 11.76
N LEU A 88 23.29 -3.14 10.64
CA LEU A 88 23.93 -3.39 9.34
C LEU A 88 24.24 -2.06 8.68
N GLY A 89 25.55 -1.84 8.51
CA GLY A 89 26.13 -0.66 7.92
C GLY A 89 25.56 -0.38 6.53
N SER A 90 25.46 0.90 6.24
CA SER A 90 25.16 1.50 4.94
C SER A 90 25.90 0.78 3.81
N ARG A 91 25.22 -0.11 3.10
CA ARG A 91 25.63 -0.54 1.76
C ARG A 91 24.39 -0.84 0.91
N GLY A 92 23.92 0.21 0.24
CA GLY A 92 23.18 0.14 -1.02
C GLY A 92 21.91 -0.72 -1.06
N VAL A 93 20.80 -0.23 -0.49
CA VAL A 93 19.45 -0.63 -0.93
C VAL A 93 18.94 0.32 -2.03
N ALA A 94 19.76 0.50 -3.06
CA ALA A 94 19.32 1.05 -4.33
C ALA A 94 19.24 -0.14 -5.31
N GLY A 95 18.14 -0.90 -5.27
CA GLY A 95 18.01 -2.01 -6.22
C GLY A 95 16.88 -3.03 -6.08
N ALA A 96 15.97 -2.94 -5.10
CA ALA A 96 14.99 -4.03 -4.88
C ALA A 96 13.51 -3.62 -4.99
N PHE A 97 13.20 -2.50 -5.65
CA PHE A 97 11.82 -2.18 -6.06
C PHE A 97 11.70 -2.09 -7.59
N GLN A 98 12.48 -2.90 -8.31
CA GLN A 98 12.28 -3.14 -9.73
C GLN A 98 11.27 -4.28 -9.87
N MET A 99 10.02 -3.90 -10.12
CA MET A 99 8.99 -4.64 -10.84
C MET A 99 9.49 -5.93 -11.52
N PRO A 100 8.92 -7.13 -11.23
CA PRO A 100 8.96 -8.19 -12.20
C PRO A 100 8.01 -7.79 -13.34
N ARG A 101 8.59 -7.42 -14.50
CA ARG A 101 7.88 -7.44 -15.79
C ARG A 101 7.34 -8.86 -15.96
N CYS A 102 6.05 -9.07 -15.69
CA CYS A 102 5.35 -10.21 -16.25
C CYS A 102 5.39 -10.05 -17.77
N ALA A 103 6.12 -10.97 -18.40
CA ALA A 103 6.22 -11.15 -19.83
C ALA A 103 4.81 -11.16 -20.46
N GLN A 104 4.59 -10.34 -21.48
CA GLN A 104 3.56 -10.60 -22.48
C GLN A 104 4.16 -11.49 -23.57
N PRO A 105 3.46 -12.56 -24.00
CA PRO A 105 3.91 -13.40 -25.11
C PRO A 105 3.52 -12.75 -26.44
N GLY A 106 4.46 -12.80 -27.39
CA GLY A 106 4.30 -12.40 -28.79
C GLY A 106 5.58 -12.72 -29.56
#